data_AF-A0A168FA12-F1
#
_entry.id   AF-A0A168FA12-F1
#
_cell.length_a   1.000
_cell.length_b   1.000
_cell.length_c   1.000
_cell.angle_alpha   90.00
_cell.angle_beta   90.00
_cell.angle_gamma   90.00
#
_symmetry.space_group_name_H-M   'P 1'
#
loop_
_entity.id
_entity.type
_entity.pdbx_description
1 polymer ?
#
loop_
_entity_poly.entity_id
_entity_poly.type
_entity_poly.pdbx_seq_one_letter_code
_entity_poly.pdbx_strand_id
1 'polypeptide(L)'
;MPSATKSAAKAAGRGDHDELDNYNVGDLSDDPFATPSPPSKNKRKPADAGLGIDEEVDVQKRARVPTVKLDEERLLSAAGIPKLRQRAQGLKLKGKGHEA
;
A
#
# COMPACT_ATOMS: atom_id res chain seq x y z
N MET A 1 -42.35 -49.89 -12.89
CA MET A 1 -43.35 -48.80 -12.73
C MET A 1 -43.90 -48.94 -11.31
N PRO A 2 -43.85 -47.90 -10.46
CA PRO A 2 -44.35 -46.55 -10.75
C PRO A 2 -43.27 -45.47 -10.89
N SER A 3 -43.59 -44.52 -11.76
CA SER A 3 -42.91 -43.28 -12.11
C SER A 3 -43.66 -42.09 -11.50
N ALA A 4 -42.94 -41.06 -11.02
CA ALA A 4 -43.32 -39.63 -10.97
C ALA A 4 -42.25 -38.88 -10.16
N THR A 5 -41.90 -37.60 -10.33
CA THR A 5 -41.89 -36.60 -11.40
C THR A 5 -41.11 -35.41 -10.82
N LYS A 6 -40.27 -34.76 -11.63
CA LYS A 6 -39.80 -33.35 -11.58
C LYS A 6 -39.51 -32.70 -10.21
N SER A 7 -38.29 -32.19 -10.09
CA SER A 7 -38.07 -30.73 -10.11
C SER A 7 -36.59 -30.39 -10.20
N ALA A 8 -36.26 -29.52 -11.15
CA ALA A 8 -34.95 -28.92 -11.32
C ALA A 8 -34.52 -28.21 -10.03
N ALA A 9 -33.38 -28.62 -9.48
CA ALA A 9 -32.60 -27.78 -8.60
C ALA A 9 -31.39 -27.34 -9.41
N LYS A 10 -31.53 -26.17 -10.04
CA LYS A 10 -30.39 -25.36 -10.45
C LYS A 10 -29.58 -25.08 -9.19
N ALA A 11 -28.52 -25.86 -8.98
CA ALA A 11 -27.54 -25.57 -7.95
C ALA A 11 -26.82 -24.29 -8.36
N ALA A 12 -27.32 -23.20 -7.79
CA ALA A 12 -26.65 -21.91 -7.75
C ALA A 12 -25.30 -22.06 -7.04
N GLY A 13 -24.31 -21.30 -7.52
CA GLY A 13 -23.09 -21.01 -6.79
C GLY A 13 -21.99 -22.07 -6.91
N ARG A 14 -21.50 -22.32 -8.14
CA ARG A 14 -20.05 -22.50 -8.27
C ARG A 14 -19.47 -21.09 -8.23
N GLY A 15 -18.62 -20.84 -7.24
CA GLY A 15 -18.26 -19.49 -6.83
C GLY A 15 -17.87 -18.62 -8.00
N ASP A 16 -18.32 -17.37 -7.97
CA ASP A 16 -17.91 -16.28 -8.87
C ASP A 16 -16.40 -15.95 -8.76
N HIS A 17 -15.61 -16.85 -8.16
CA HIS A 17 -14.16 -16.78 -7.98
C HIS A 17 -13.41 -17.44 -9.15
N ASP A 18 -14.03 -18.36 -9.89
CA ASP A 18 -13.37 -19.03 -11.02
C ASP A 18 -13.10 -18.08 -12.22
N GLU A 19 -13.83 -16.98 -12.34
CA GLU A 19 -13.59 -15.97 -13.39
C GLU A 19 -12.42 -15.03 -13.05
N LEU A 20 -12.21 -14.75 -11.75
CA LEU A 20 -11.15 -13.85 -11.29
C LEU A 20 -9.75 -14.47 -11.34
N ASP A 21 -9.65 -15.79 -11.29
CA ASP A 21 -8.37 -16.50 -11.28
C ASP A 21 -7.99 -17.12 -12.65
N ASN A 22 -8.84 -16.96 -13.68
CA ASN A 22 -8.63 -17.47 -15.05
C ASN A 22 -7.82 -16.52 -15.94
N TYR A 23 -6.73 -15.95 -15.43
CA TYR A 23 -5.78 -15.23 -16.28
C TYR A 23 -5.00 -16.26 -17.12
N ASN A 24 -5.40 -16.43 -18.39
CA ASN A 24 -4.63 -17.22 -19.34
C ASN A 24 -3.31 -16.50 -19.66
N VAL A 25 -2.29 -16.66 -18.81
CA VAL A 25 -0.95 -16.06 -18.97
C VAL A 25 -0.25 -16.42 -20.29
N GLY A 26 -0.78 -17.40 -21.05
CA GLY A 26 -0.33 -17.71 -22.41
C GLY A 26 -0.99 -16.88 -23.52
N ASP A 27 -2.15 -16.28 -23.26
CA ASP A 27 -2.90 -15.41 -24.19
C ASP A 27 -3.16 -14.04 -23.55
N LEU A 28 -2.19 -13.14 -23.72
CA LEU A 28 -2.21 -11.77 -23.19
C LEU A 28 -3.07 -10.81 -24.02
N SER A 29 -3.88 -11.32 -24.96
CA SER A 29 -4.70 -10.48 -25.84
C SER A 29 -5.82 -9.73 -25.10
N ASP A 30 -6.32 -10.31 -24.00
CA ASP A 30 -7.39 -9.75 -23.16
C ASP A 30 -6.88 -9.19 -21.81
N ASP A 31 -5.57 -8.94 -21.67
CA ASP A 31 -4.99 -8.38 -20.43
C ASP A 31 -5.38 -6.89 -20.25
N PRO A 32 -6.19 -6.54 -19.23
CA PRO A 32 -6.63 -5.16 -18.99
C PRO A 32 -5.50 -4.23 -18.53
N PHE A 33 -4.33 -4.79 -18.17
CA PHE A 33 -3.13 -4.04 -17.79
C PHE A 33 -2.07 -4.02 -18.91
N ALA A 34 -2.34 -4.63 -20.07
CA ALA A 34 -1.41 -4.61 -21.19
C ALA A 34 -1.19 -3.16 -21.67
N THR A 35 0.06 -2.72 -21.64
CA THR A 35 0.44 -1.44 -22.23
C THR A 35 0.31 -1.54 -23.76
N PRO A 36 -0.38 -0.61 -24.42
CA PRO A 36 -0.51 -0.65 -25.87
C PRO A 36 0.88 -0.60 -26.52
N SER A 37 1.17 -1.53 -27.43
CA SER A 37 2.42 -1.52 -28.18
C SER A 37 2.54 -0.20 -28.95
N PRO A 38 3.65 0.55 -28.81
CA PRO A 38 3.81 1.81 -29.52
C PRO A 38 3.79 1.55 -31.04
N PRO A 39 3.18 2.43 -31.84
CA PRO A 39 3.17 2.27 -33.29
C PRO A 39 4.61 2.27 -33.81
N SER A 40 4.99 1.24 -34.57
CA SER A 40 6.30 1.12 -35.20
C SER A 40 6.48 2.17 -36.31
N LYS A 41 6.76 3.41 -35.92
CA LYS A 41 7.21 4.46 -36.84
C LYS A 41 8.62 4.86 -36.39
N ASN A 42 9.59 4.13 -36.93
CA ASN A 42 11.00 4.55 -36.92
C ASN A 42 11.15 5.81 -37.77
N LYS A 43 10.77 6.95 -37.20
CA LYS A 43 11.30 8.25 -37.59
C LYS A 43 11.92 8.84 -36.35
N ARG A 44 13.24 8.64 -36.21
CA ARG A 44 14.06 9.40 -35.27
C ARG A 44 13.85 10.87 -35.60
N LYS A 45 13.10 11.59 -34.76
CA LYS A 45 13.06 13.05 -34.80
C LYS A 45 14.48 13.55 -34.47
N PRO A 46 14.91 14.69 -35.04
CA PRO A 46 16.22 15.27 -34.72
C PRO A 46 16.34 15.44 -33.21
N ALA A 47 17.56 15.23 -32.69
CA ALA A 47 17.92 15.25 -31.27
C ALA A 47 17.67 16.59 -30.55
N ASP A 48 17.02 17.55 -31.22
CA ASP A 48 16.79 18.92 -30.79
C ASP A 48 15.33 19.17 -30.34
N ALA A 49 14.56 18.11 -30.12
CA ALA A 49 13.31 18.19 -29.35
C ALA A 49 13.62 18.08 -27.85
N GLY A 50 14.60 18.86 -27.38
CA GLY A 50 15.00 18.91 -25.98
C GLY A 50 13.78 19.22 -25.12
N LEU A 51 13.39 18.27 -24.28
CA LEU A 51 12.18 18.32 -23.43
C LEU A 51 12.31 19.35 -22.28
N GLY A 52 13.07 20.44 -22.47
CA GLY A 52 13.44 21.38 -21.42
C GLY A 52 14.30 20.75 -20.30
N ILE A 53 14.86 19.56 -20.55
CA ILE A 53 15.65 18.78 -19.59
C ILE A 53 17.11 19.23 -19.50
N ASP A 54 17.62 19.89 -20.53
CA ASP A 54 18.97 20.47 -20.55
C ASP A 54 19.02 21.87 -19.91
N GLU A 55 17.86 22.44 -19.57
CA GLU A 55 17.76 23.71 -18.85
C GLU A 55 17.97 23.47 -17.35
N GLU A 56 19.08 23.98 -16.81
CA GLU A 56 19.44 23.84 -15.41
C GLU A 56 18.46 24.65 -14.54
N VAL A 57 17.43 23.98 -14.02
CA VAL A 57 16.45 24.60 -13.12
C VAL A 57 16.99 24.61 -11.70
N ASP A 58 17.26 25.80 -11.15
CA ASP A 58 17.64 25.99 -9.75
C ASP A 58 16.46 25.67 -8.81
N VAL A 59 16.31 24.39 -8.44
CA VAL A 59 15.29 23.95 -7.49
C VAL A 59 15.75 24.32 -6.07
N GLN A 60 15.30 25.48 -5.58
CA GLN A 60 15.44 25.85 -4.17
C GLN A 60 14.76 24.80 -3.28
N LYS A 61 15.58 23.94 -2.66
CA LYS A 61 15.08 22.89 -1.76
C LYS A 61 14.40 23.55 -0.56
N ARG A 62 13.09 23.34 -0.42
CA ARG A 62 12.33 23.80 0.74
C ARG A 62 12.98 23.26 2.02
N ALA A 63 13.20 24.14 2.99
CA ALA A 63 13.77 23.76 4.28
C ALA A 63 12.87 22.72 4.96
N ARG A 64 13.44 21.55 5.28
CA ARG A 64 12.73 20.49 5.98
C ARG A 64 12.58 20.87 7.45
N VAL A 65 11.40 20.63 8.01
CA VAL A 65 11.19 20.78 9.46
C VAL A 65 12.15 19.85 10.19
N PRO A 66 12.93 20.36 11.17
CA PRO A 66 13.85 19.53 11.93
C PRO A 66 13.13 18.36 12.59
N THR A 67 13.72 17.17 12.51
CA THR A 67 13.21 16.00 13.23
C THR A 67 13.26 16.29 14.73
N VAL A 68 12.10 16.18 15.37
CA VAL A 68 11.97 16.33 16.81
C VAL A 68 12.76 15.23 17.51
N LYS A 69 13.73 15.61 18.34
CA LYS A 69 14.57 14.70 19.12
C LYS A 69 14.10 14.63 20.57
N LEU A 70 14.46 13.56 21.27
CA LEU A 70 14.41 13.52 22.72
C LEU A 70 15.64 14.26 23.26
N ASP A 71 15.42 15.47 23.75
CA ASP A 71 16.41 16.32 24.38
C ASP A 71 16.16 16.40 25.89
N GLU A 72 17.12 16.97 26.63
CA GLU A 72 17.05 17.09 28.08
C GLU A 72 15.85 17.94 28.51
N GLU A 73 15.53 18.99 27.76
CA GLU A 73 14.38 19.84 28.02
C GLU A 73 13.07 19.05 27.97
N ARG A 74 12.86 18.21 26.94
CA ARG A 74 11.65 17.37 26.83
C ARG A 74 11.61 16.28 27.89
N LEU A 75 12.73 15.64 28.18
CA LEU A 75 12.82 14.58 29.18
C LEU A 75 12.56 15.09 30.60
N LEU A 76 13.08 16.28 30.93
CA LEU A 76 12.95 16.89 32.25
C LEU A 76 11.73 17.82 32.37
N SER A 77 11.01 18.07 31.27
CA SER A 77 9.76 18.82 31.29
C SER A 77 8.71 18.21 32.22
N ALA A 78 7.70 19.01 32.60
CA ALA A 78 6.57 18.56 33.39
C ALA A 78 5.79 17.38 32.76
N ALA A 79 5.89 17.19 31.44
CA ALA A 79 5.25 16.07 30.73
C ALA A 79 6.14 14.82 30.61
N GLY A 80 7.41 14.91 30.99
CA GLY A 80 8.41 13.84 30.84
C GLY A 80 8.56 12.95 32.07
N ILE A 81 9.81 12.70 32.47
CA ILE A 81 10.19 11.80 33.56
C ILE A 81 9.50 12.13 34.89
N PRO A 82 9.38 13.41 35.32
CA PRO A 82 8.71 13.75 36.57
C PRO A 82 7.28 13.20 36.66
N LYS A 83 6.51 13.30 35.57
CA LYS A 83 5.12 12.81 35.49
C LYS A 83 5.03 11.29 35.50
N LEU A 84 5.96 10.61 34.82
CA LEU A 84 6.04 9.16 34.85
C LEU A 84 6.31 8.63 36.26
N ARG A 85 7.24 9.27 37.00
CA ARG A 85 7.53 8.92 38.39
C ARG A 85 6.32 9.06 39.30
N GLN A 86 5.55 10.14 39.15
CA GLN A 86 4.31 10.34 39.92
C GLN A 86 3.28 9.25 39.64
N ARG A 87 3.07 8.90 38.36
CA ARG A 87 2.12 7.84 37.98
C ARG A 87 2.55 6.47 38.46
N ALA A 88 3.85 6.18 38.44
CA ALA A 88 4.39 4.88 38.82
C ALA A 88 4.06 4.50 40.27
N GLN A 89 3.95 5.49 41.17
CA GLN A 89 3.59 5.25 42.58
C GLN A 89 2.19 4.62 42.75
N GLY A 90 1.28 4.85 41.81
CA GLY A 90 -0.09 4.32 41.85
C GLY A 90 -0.32 3.06 41.02
N LEU A 91 0.70 2.55 40.31
CA LEU A 91 0.54 1.40 39.43
C LEU A 91 0.47 0.09 40.24
N LYS A 92 -0.61 -0.67 40.06
CA LYS A 92 -0.76 -2.02 40.62
C LYS A 92 -0.44 -3.05 39.54
N LEU A 93 0.82 -3.47 39.47
CA LEU A 93 1.28 -4.50 38.55
C LEU A 93 1.02 -5.89 39.16
N LYS A 94 0.62 -6.86 38.31
CA LYS A 94 0.24 -8.20 38.77
C LYS A 94 1.44 -9.09 39.17
N GLY A 95 2.65 -8.61 38.94
CA GLY A 95 3.90 -9.28 39.30
C GLY A 95 4.43 -10.19 38.20
N LYS A 96 5.46 -10.96 38.53
CA LYS A 96 6.19 -11.85 37.64
C LYS A 96 5.33 -13.02 37.14
N GLY A 97 5.46 -13.40 35.87
CA GLY A 97 4.63 -14.43 35.21
C GLY A 97 3.35 -13.89 34.56
N HIS A 98 3.16 -12.57 34.55
CA HIS A 98 2.04 -11.88 33.89
C HIS A 98 2.51 -10.87 32.81
N GLU A 99 3.80 -10.91 32.47
CA GLU A 99 4.37 -10.34 31.26
C GLU A 99 3.79 -11.03 30.01
N ALA A 100 3.45 -10.23 29.00
CA ALA A 100 2.93 -10.67 27.70
C ALA A 100 4.04 -10.62 26.64
#